data_AF-A0A973JTT4-F1
#
_entry.id   AF-A0A973JTT4-F1
#
_cell.length_a   1.000
_cell.length_b   1.000
_cell.length_c   1.000
_cell.angle_alpha   90.00
_cell.angle_beta   90.00
_cell.angle_gamma   90.00
#
_symmetry.space_group_name_H-M   'P 1'
#
loop_
_entity.id
_entity.type
_entity.pdbx_description
1 polymer ?
#
loop_
_entity_poly.entity_id
_entity_poly.type
_entity_poly.pdbx_seq_one_letter_code
_entity_poly.pdbx_strand_id
1 'polypeptide(L)'
;MNSSSADLDRFVHALISPLTALQGAVGLLRRSKEDEQRSLMLLATIERNIERLRVACDQILEHAELVGDQIRVELPATLIDAAALPLPTTVAQPHPYDLPVGLSLPSDNHSSPPPHEATVLLLLVGPEIIPPALAAELEARGHRLVWAAHTGDGIDMARQMRPGLIILDPDLDDQARLAAQIFGEDPETKMIPLVLLSDLIGAGGLNVMSFLEQIDTSLDGDRSRRRAMQHILIVDDEPDIAYLIAAQFAGEGYLTTVVGSGTEVLRIVREQQFDLILLDLLLPDIDGFTVLGGLRVQPETQLTPIILLSAINSSADKVRGLQLGADDYITKPFSDVELNARVQAAMRRSEREGGANPSTRLPGNVAIERAISRRIDQYDTGFAVCYCDLDNFKAYNDTYGFLKGDAVIQRTAQILLDTVREYGNPDDFVGHIGGDDFVVITSLDRLDTVCNKAIERFDATAPLLYDREARTRGFISGQDRQGRATTFPLLSISIIAVSSRLRPPSHPGEVAQRSVEPKKRAKQIPGSVFIVDE
;
A
#
# COMPACT_ATOMS: atom_id res chain seq x y z
N MET A 1 10.97 38.08 -26.07
CA MET A 1 12.14 37.19 -26.21
C MET A 1 11.90 35.77 -25.66
N ASN A 2 10.72 35.42 -25.11
CA ASN A 2 10.47 34.07 -24.56
C ASN A 2 9.80 33.05 -25.52
N SER A 3 9.38 33.44 -26.73
CA SER A 3 8.67 32.53 -27.66
C SER A 3 9.59 31.44 -28.26
N SER A 4 10.86 31.76 -28.48
CA SER A 4 11.81 30.83 -29.12
C SER A 4 12.14 29.57 -28.32
N SER A 5 11.94 29.54 -27.00
CA SER A 5 12.22 28.37 -26.15
C SER A 5 11.07 27.37 -26.17
N ALA A 6 9.83 27.84 -25.97
CA ALA A 6 8.65 26.98 -25.97
C ALA A 6 8.39 26.33 -27.34
N ASP A 7 8.79 27.02 -28.40
CA ASP A 7 8.73 26.51 -29.76
C ASP A 7 9.73 25.36 -29.98
N LEU A 8 10.95 25.49 -29.45
CA LEU A 8 11.95 24.43 -29.47
C LEU A 8 11.53 23.21 -28.64
N ASP A 9 10.95 23.43 -27.47
CA ASP A 9 10.51 22.36 -26.57
C ASP A 9 9.41 21.50 -27.19
N ARG A 10 8.43 22.13 -27.86
CA ARG A 10 7.38 21.43 -28.62
C ARG A 10 7.93 20.62 -29.79
N PHE A 11 8.93 21.15 -30.49
CA PHE A 11 9.59 20.42 -31.57
C PHE A 11 10.36 19.20 -31.04
N VAL A 12 11.11 19.35 -29.94
CA VAL A 12 11.81 18.24 -29.29
C VAL A 12 10.82 17.16 -28.82
N HIS A 13 9.68 17.57 -28.26
CA HIS A 13 8.61 16.66 -27.87
C HIS A 13 8.08 15.84 -29.06
N ALA A 14 7.80 16.48 -30.20
CA ALA A 14 7.32 15.81 -31.41
C ALA A 14 8.26 14.71 -31.94
N LEU A 15 9.56 14.78 -31.64
CA LEU A 15 10.55 13.76 -31.98
C LEU A 15 10.69 12.67 -30.90
N ILE A 16 10.66 13.06 -29.63
CA ILE A 16 10.93 12.16 -28.50
C ILE A 16 9.74 11.24 -28.21
N SER A 17 8.51 11.72 -28.37
CA SER A 17 7.34 10.94 -28.00
C SER A 17 7.10 9.71 -28.87
N PRO A 18 7.22 9.78 -30.22
CA PRO A 18 7.17 8.58 -31.05
C PRO A 18 8.28 7.58 -30.69
N LEU A 19 9.47 8.04 -30.33
CA LEU A 19 10.56 7.17 -29.86
C LEU A 19 10.22 6.48 -28.54
N THR A 20 9.59 7.18 -27.61
CA THR A 20 9.11 6.65 -26.33
C THR A 20 8.08 5.55 -26.56
N ALA A 21 7.09 5.82 -27.42
CA ALA A 21 6.06 4.85 -27.76
C ALA A 21 6.64 3.61 -28.45
N LEU A 22 7.58 3.78 -29.39
CA LEU A 22 8.24 2.66 -30.06
C LEU A 22 9.03 1.78 -29.09
N GLN A 23 9.81 2.39 -28.19
CA GLN A 23 10.58 1.65 -27.20
C GLN A 23 9.69 0.85 -26.26
N GLY A 24 8.61 1.44 -25.73
CA GLY A 24 7.66 0.74 -24.87
C GLY A 24 6.92 -0.37 -25.60
N ALA A 25 6.46 -0.14 -26.83
CA ALA A 25 5.72 -1.16 -27.60
C ALA A 25 6.59 -2.39 -27.92
N VAL A 26 7.85 -2.17 -28.32
CA VAL A 26 8.82 -3.26 -28.52
C VAL A 26 9.13 -3.98 -27.19
N GLY A 27 9.23 -3.23 -26.09
CA GLY A 27 9.44 -3.77 -24.75
C GLY A 27 8.32 -4.72 -24.30
N LEU A 28 7.06 -4.34 -24.54
CA LEU A 28 5.88 -5.15 -24.22
C LEU A 28 5.73 -6.35 -25.16
N LEU A 29 5.93 -6.18 -26.48
CA LEU A 29 5.87 -7.28 -27.44
C LEU A 29 6.87 -8.40 -27.12
N ARG A 30 8.09 -8.06 -26.70
CA ARG A 30 9.10 -9.05 -26.29
C ARG A 30 8.68 -9.90 -25.09
N ARG A 31 7.74 -9.41 -24.27
CA ARG A 31 7.25 -10.09 -23.06
C ARG A 31 5.89 -10.75 -23.26
N SER A 32 5.19 -10.42 -24.34
CA SER A 32 3.88 -10.98 -24.69
C SER A 32 4.00 -12.47 -24.99
N LYS A 33 3.28 -13.29 -24.23
CA LYS A 33 2.96 -14.67 -24.59
C LYS A 33 1.44 -14.74 -24.75
N GLU A 34 0.98 -15.15 -25.92
CA GLU A 34 -0.38 -15.69 -26.16
C GLU A 34 -1.57 -14.71 -26.24
N ASP A 35 -1.38 -13.38 -26.17
CA ASP A 35 -2.46 -12.40 -26.42
C ASP A 35 -2.35 -11.77 -27.82
N GLU A 36 -3.08 -12.34 -28.78
CA GLU A 36 -3.12 -11.91 -30.18
C GLU A 36 -3.66 -10.48 -30.32
N GLN A 37 -4.67 -10.10 -29.54
CA GLN A 37 -5.32 -8.80 -29.62
C GLN A 37 -4.41 -7.69 -29.08
N ARG A 38 -3.72 -7.94 -27.96
CA ARG A 38 -2.71 -7.02 -27.43
C ARG A 38 -1.51 -6.89 -28.38
N SER A 39 -1.09 -7.98 -29.00
CA SER A 39 0.03 -7.97 -29.94
C SER A 39 -0.29 -7.15 -31.20
N LEU A 40 -1.50 -7.27 -31.74
CA LEU A 40 -1.98 -6.43 -32.85
C LEU A 40 -2.04 -4.95 -32.48
N MET A 41 -2.49 -4.62 -31.26
CA MET A 41 -2.53 -3.24 -30.79
C MET A 41 -1.13 -2.63 -30.65
N LEU A 42 -0.16 -3.39 -30.11
CA LEU A 42 1.23 -2.94 -29.99
C LEU A 42 1.90 -2.77 -31.36
N LEU A 43 1.62 -3.65 -32.33
CA LEU A 43 2.10 -3.50 -33.71
C LEU A 43 1.53 -2.24 -34.37
N ALA A 44 0.23 -1.96 -34.18
CA ALA A 44 -0.38 -0.73 -34.69
C ALA A 44 0.24 0.53 -34.05
N THR A 45 0.55 0.51 -32.74
CA THR A 45 1.29 1.59 -32.08
C THR A 45 2.69 1.77 -32.68
N ILE A 46 3.40 0.69 -33.03
CA ILE A 46 4.70 0.77 -33.71
C ILE A 46 4.56 1.43 -35.09
N GLU A 47 3.63 0.96 -35.92
CA GLU A 47 3.42 1.49 -37.27
C GLU A 47 3.09 3.00 -37.24
N ARG A 48 2.17 3.40 -36.35
CA ARG A 48 1.77 4.81 -36.20
C ARG A 48 2.94 5.72 -35.81
N ASN A 49 3.77 5.27 -34.88
CA ASN A 49 4.88 6.09 -34.37
C ASN A 49 6.11 6.09 -35.31
N ILE A 50 6.33 5.02 -36.09
CA ILE A 50 7.30 5.05 -37.21
C ILE A 50 6.90 6.13 -38.21
N GLU A 51 5.62 6.21 -38.58
CA GLU A 51 5.15 7.21 -39.54
C GLU A 51 5.26 8.64 -38.98
N ARG A 52 4.91 8.87 -37.70
CA ARG A 52 5.12 10.16 -37.03
C ARG A 52 6.59 10.61 -37.07
N LEU A 53 7.52 9.69 -36.79
CA LEU A 53 8.96 9.95 -36.90
C LEU A 53 9.40 10.25 -38.33
N ARG A 54 8.91 9.50 -39.31
CA ARG A 54 9.21 9.71 -40.72
C ARG A 54 8.85 11.12 -41.15
N VAL A 55 7.64 11.56 -40.81
CA VAL A 55 7.17 12.91 -41.15
C VAL A 55 8.00 14.00 -40.45
N ALA A 56 8.33 13.82 -39.17
CA ALA A 56 9.20 14.76 -38.47
C ALA A 56 10.61 14.83 -39.09
N CYS A 57 11.17 13.70 -39.53
CA CYS A 57 12.43 13.66 -40.27
C CYS A 57 12.34 14.36 -41.63
N ASP A 58 11.26 14.15 -42.39
CA ASP A 58 11.04 14.84 -43.67
C ASP A 58 11.01 16.36 -43.48
N GLN A 59 10.32 16.84 -42.44
CA GLN A 59 10.26 18.27 -42.12
C GLN A 59 11.64 18.84 -41.76
N ILE A 60 12.47 18.10 -41.02
CA ILE A 60 13.86 18.50 -40.74
C ILE A 60 14.65 18.61 -42.04
N LEU A 61 14.52 17.61 -42.93
CA LEU A 61 15.27 17.56 -44.19
C LEU A 61 14.85 18.68 -45.15
N GLU A 62 13.56 19.03 -45.21
CA GLU A 62 13.05 20.14 -46.02
C GLU A 62 13.63 21.51 -45.61
N HIS A 63 14.04 21.65 -44.35
CA HIS A 63 14.54 22.89 -43.77
C HIS A 63 16.05 22.84 -43.48
N ALA A 64 16.73 21.78 -43.90
CA ALA A 64 18.16 21.58 -43.74
C ALA A 64 18.93 22.10 -44.96
N GLU A 65 19.85 23.03 -44.73
CA GLU A 65 20.83 23.50 -45.71
C GLU A 65 22.26 23.10 -45.32
N LEU A 66 23.08 22.77 -46.31
CA LEU A 66 24.51 22.51 -46.09
C LEU A 66 25.28 23.83 -46.18
N VAL A 67 25.85 24.28 -45.06
CA VAL A 67 26.64 25.50 -44.97
C VAL A 67 28.08 25.14 -44.64
N GLY A 68 28.92 25.03 -45.69
CA GLY A 68 30.29 24.54 -45.56
C GLY A 68 30.30 23.05 -45.20
N ASP A 69 30.86 22.72 -44.03
CA ASP A 69 30.96 21.34 -43.50
C ASP A 69 29.92 21.09 -42.37
N GLN A 70 28.91 21.97 -42.26
CA GLN A 70 27.85 21.87 -41.26
C GLN A 70 26.47 21.79 -41.92
N ILE A 71 25.56 21.05 -41.29
CA ILE A 71 24.14 21.05 -41.63
C ILE A 71 23.47 22.09 -40.72
N ARG A 72 22.81 23.08 -41.33
CA ARG A 72 22.04 24.12 -40.64
C ARG A 72 20.56 23.88 -40.92
N VAL A 73 19.76 23.76 -39.87
CA VAL A 73 18.31 23.54 -39.99
C VAL A 73 17.58 24.78 -39.51
N GLU A 74 16.84 25.46 -40.40
CA GLU A 74 16.03 26.63 -40.07
C GLU A 74 14.55 26.27 -40.03
N LEU A 75 14.03 25.94 -38.85
CA LEU A 75 12.63 25.52 -38.68
C LEU A 75 11.68 26.73 -38.55
N PRO A 76 10.68 26.90 -39.45
CA PRO A 76 9.63 27.90 -39.29
C PRO A 76 8.78 27.62 -38.05
N ALA A 77 8.44 28.68 -37.30
CA ALA A 77 7.63 28.59 -36.08
C ALA A 77 6.23 27.94 -36.29
N THR A 78 5.76 27.87 -37.54
CA THR A 78 4.48 27.26 -37.91
C THR A 78 4.50 25.72 -37.99
N LEU A 79 5.68 25.08 -37.99
CA LEU A 79 5.80 23.62 -37.99
C LEU A 79 5.64 22.98 -36.60
N ILE A 80 5.41 23.81 -35.58
CA ILE A 80 5.53 23.46 -34.16
C ILE A 80 4.15 23.13 -33.53
N ASP A 81 3.13 22.95 -34.38
CA ASP A 81 1.81 22.51 -33.97
C ASP A 81 1.64 21.01 -34.28
N ALA A 82 2.07 20.17 -33.33
CA ALA A 82 2.10 18.71 -33.46
C ALA A 82 0.72 18.05 -33.68
N ALA A 83 -0.37 18.82 -33.58
CA ALA A 83 -1.74 18.34 -33.75
C ALA A 83 -2.21 18.24 -35.22
N ALA A 84 -1.43 18.72 -36.20
CA ALA A 84 -1.90 18.92 -37.58
C ALA A 84 -1.29 17.96 -38.63
N LEU A 85 -0.88 16.74 -38.25
CA LEU A 85 -0.51 15.71 -39.23
C LEU A 85 -1.74 14.85 -39.57
N PRO A 86 -2.25 14.89 -40.81
CA PRO A 86 -3.44 14.13 -41.17
C PRO A 86 -3.15 12.63 -41.10
N LEU A 87 -3.84 11.94 -40.19
CA LEU A 87 -3.89 10.49 -40.16
C LEU A 87 -4.69 9.97 -41.37
N PRO A 88 -4.34 8.80 -41.94
CA PRO A 88 -5.19 8.15 -42.93
C PRO A 88 -6.57 7.87 -42.32
N THR A 89 -7.61 8.22 -43.05
CA THR A 89 -9.00 7.95 -42.68
C THR A 89 -9.28 6.45 -42.77
N THR A 90 -10.13 5.94 -41.86
CA THR A 90 -10.58 4.54 -41.63
C THR A 90 -9.58 3.70 -40.82
N VAL A 91 -9.89 3.29 -39.58
CA VAL A 91 -10.99 2.43 -39.13
C VAL A 91 -11.67 3.04 -37.88
N ALA A 92 -12.97 2.79 -37.70
CA ALA A 92 -13.76 3.25 -36.56
C ALA A 92 -13.02 3.07 -35.22
N GLN A 93 -12.75 4.20 -34.55
CA GLN A 93 -12.20 4.22 -33.20
C GLN A 93 -13.27 3.70 -32.22
N PRO A 94 -12.99 2.65 -31.41
CA PRO A 94 -13.71 2.50 -30.17
C PRO A 94 -13.30 3.65 -29.24
N HIS A 95 -14.27 4.24 -28.53
CA HIS A 95 -14.00 5.28 -27.54
C HIS A 95 -12.92 4.80 -26.55
N PRO A 96 -11.84 5.57 -26.30
CA PRO A 96 -10.69 5.11 -25.51
C PRO A 96 -10.93 5.03 -24.00
N TYR A 97 -12.17 5.22 -23.53
CA TYR A 97 -12.51 5.28 -22.10
C TYR A 97 -13.34 4.09 -21.58
N ASP A 98 -13.60 3.07 -22.39
CA ASP A 98 -14.19 1.82 -21.92
C ASP A 98 -13.15 0.69 -21.98
N LEU A 99 -12.26 0.64 -20.98
CA LEU A 99 -11.56 -0.61 -20.67
C LEU A 99 -12.58 -1.58 -20.04
N PRO A 100 -12.71 -2.82 -20.54
CA PRO A 100 -13.61 -3.78 -19.92
C PRO A 100 -13.11 -4.11 -18.50
N VAL A 101 -13.96 -3.78 -17.53
CA VAL A 101 -13.87 -4.30 -16.17
C VAL A 101 -14.13 -5.81 -16.23
N GLY A 102 -13.08 -6.60 -16.14
CA GLY A 102 -13.20 -8.06 -16.00
C GLY A 102 -12.02 -8.81 -16.60
N LEU A 103 -11.01 -9.09 -15.78
CA LEU A 103 -10.00 -10.11 -16.09
C LEU A 103 -10.31 -11.36 -15.27
N SER A 104 -10.74 -12.41 -15.97
CA SER A 104 -10.68 -13.78 -15.49
C SER A 104 -9.22 -14.25 -15.55
N LEU A 105 -8.76 -14.94 -14.51
CA LEU A 105 -7.40 -15.47 -14.41
C LEU A 105 -7.13 -16.53 -15.49
N PRO A 106 -5.96 -16.55 -16.16
CA PRO A 106 -5.58 -17.65 -17.05
C PRO A 106 -5.21 -18.89 -16.23
N SER A 107 -5.67 -20.05 -16.67
CA SER A 107 -5.32 -21.37 -16.13
C SER A 107 -3.88 -21.76 -16.51
N ASP A 108 -3.10 -22.17 -15.51
CA ASP A 108 -1.70 -22.56 -15.60
C ASP A 108 -1.44 -23.79 -16.48
N ASN A 109 -0.27 -23.79 -17.14
CA ASN A 109 0.30 -24.96 -17.79
C ASN A 109 1.65 -25.27 -17.12
N HIS A 110 1.69 -26.37 -16.38
CA HIS A 110 2.79 -26.79 -15.51
C HIS A 110 4.09 -27.08 -16.26
N SER A 111 5.20 -26.55 -15.74
CA SER A 111 6.54 -27.13 -15.91
C SER A 111 7.25 -27.14 -14.55
N SER A 112 7.61 -28.33 -14.09
CA SER A 112 8.09 -28.64 -12.73
C SER A 112 9.32 -27.82 -12.29
N PRO A 113 9.40 -27.37 -11.02
CA PRO A 113 10.59 -26.71 -10.49
C PRO A 113 11.72 -27.70 -10.15
N PRO A 114 12.98 -27.24 -10.02
CA PRO A 114 14.13 -28.08 -9.65
C PRO A 114 14.06 -28.49 -8.15
N PRO A 115 14.85 -29.49 -7.70
CA PRO A 115 14.68 -30.08 -6.37
C PRO A 115 15.18 -29.11 -5.27
N HIS A 116 14.28 -28.73 -4.37
CA HIS A 116 14.53 -27.83 -3.24
C HIS A 116 15.12 -28.58 -2.02
N GLU A 117 15.93 -27.88 -1.21
CA GLU A 117 16.24 -28.30 0.17
C GLU A 117 14.95 -28.61 0.93
N ALA A 118 14.97 -29.64 1.79
CA ALA A 118 13.79 -30.14 2.48
C ALA A 118 13.04 -29.00 3.20
N THR A 119 11.89 -28.59 2.65
CA THR A 119 11.12 -27.47 3.17
C THR A 119 10.34 -27.94 4.40
N VAL A 120 10.55 -27.28 5.53
CA VAL A 120 9.89 -27.66 6.79
C VAL A 120 8.51 -27.02 6.84
N LEU A 121 7.46 -27.83 7.00
CA LEU A 121 6.08 -27.37 7.14
C LEU A 121 5.69 -27.47 8.62
N LEU A 122 5.21 -26.38 9.19
CA LEU A 122 4.68 -26.37 10.56
C LEU A 122 3.16 -26.45 10.52
N LEU A 123 2.61 -27.45 11.19
CA LEU A 123 1.18 -27.74 11.21
C LEU A 123 0.63 -27.47 12.61
N LEU A 124 -0.15 -26.39 12.72
CA LEU A 124 -0.97 -26.04 13.87
C LEU A 124 -2.38 -26.55 13.61
N VAL A 125 -2.53 -27.86 13.62
CA VAL A 125 -3.80 -28.56 13.36
C VAL A 125 -3.88 -29.75 14.30
N GLY A 126 -5.10 -30.21 14.62
CA GLY A 126 -5.29 -31.46 15.34
C GLY A 126 -4.64 -32.62 14.56
N PRO A 127 -3.86 -33.51 15.20
CA PRO A 127 -3.14 -34.57 14.49
C PRO A 127 -4.07 -35.54 13.75
N GLU A 128 -5.33 -35.63 14.16
CA GLU A 128 -6.41 -36.40 13.52
C GLU A 128 -6.99 -35.75 12.24
N ILE A 129 -6.73 -34.47 12.00
CA ILE A 129 -7.38 -33.70 10.93
C ILE A 129 -6.71 -33.92 9.58
N ILE A 130 -5.39 -34.11 9.58
CA ILE A 130 -4.63 -34.40 8.37
C ILE A 130 -4.51 -35.92 8.19
N PRO A 131 -5.08 -36.49 7.10
CA PRO A 131 -5.00 -37.92 6.86
C PRO A 131 -3.55 -38.39 6.76
N PRO A 132 -3.19 -39.58 7.32
CA PRO A 132 -1.84 -40.13 7.21
C PRO A 132 -1.33 -40.26 5.77
N ALA A 133 -2.24 -40.47 4.81
CA ALA A 133 -1.92 -40.52 3.38
C ALA A 133 -1.41 -39.17 2.85
N LEU A 134 -1.97 -38.05 3.32
CA LEU A 134 -1.51 -36.71 2.92
C LEU A 134 -0.16 -36.38 3.55
N ALA A 135 0.03 -36.73 4.82
CA ALA A 135 1.31 -36.56 5.49
C ALA A 135 2.43 -37.35 4.77
N ALA A 136 2.17 -38.61 4.41
CA ALA A 136 3.11 -39.43 3.66
C ALA A 136 3.44 -38.86 2.27
N GLU A 137 2.46 -38.27 1.57
CA GLU A 137 2.67 -37.65 0.26
C GLU A 137 3.54 -36.38 0.36
N LEU A 138 3.32 -35.53 1.37
CA LEU A 138 4.15 -34.35 1.61
C LEU A 138 5.60 -34.74 1.95
N GLU A 139 5.79 -35.77 2.76
CA GLU A 139 7.13 -36.30 3.08
C GLU A 139 7.80 -36.93 1.85
N ALA A 140 7.04 -37.64 1.00
CA ALA A 140 7.55 -38.21 -0.25
C ALA A 140 8.01 -37.12 -1.25
N ARG A 141 7.39 -35.94 -1.19
CA ARG A 141 7.80 -34.74 -1.94
C ARG A 141 9.00 -34.00 -1.32
N GLY A 142 9.55 -34.51 -0.22
CA GLY A 142 10.75 -33.98 0.43
C GLY A 142 10.47 -32.92 1.50
N HIS A 143 9.21 -32.69 1.89
CA HIS A 143 8.87 -31.80 2.99
C HIS A 143 9.06 -32.48 4.34
N ARG A 144 9.46 -31.71 5.37
CA ARG A 144 9.53 -32.21 6.75
C ARG A 144 8.37 -31.64 7.56
N LEU A 145 7.51 -32.51 8.07
CA LEU A 145 6.34 -32.11 8.85
C LEU A 145 6.68 -31.95 10.33
N VAL A 146 6.21 -30.86 10.94
CA VAL A 146 6.37 -30.59 12.38
C VAL A 146 5.04 -30.16 12.95
N TRP A 147 4.64 -30.76 14.08
CA TRP A 147 3.30 -30.59 14.66
C TRP A 147 3.33 -29.78 15.93
N ALA A 148 2.36 -28.88 16.10
CA ALA A 148 2.12 -28.16 17.34
C ALA A 148 0.67 -28.35 17.78
N ALA A 149 0.46 -28.96 18.95
CA ALA A 149 -0.87 -29.27 19.49
C ALA A 149 -1.58 -28.06 20.14
N HIS A 150 -0.85 -26.97 20.36
CA HIS A 150 -1.36 -25.76 20.99
C HIS A 150 -0.86 -24.52 20.23
N THR A 151 -1.73 -23.52 20.08
CA THR A 151 -1.41 -22.29 19.34
C THR A 151 -0.17 -21.59 19.89
N GLY A 152 -0.09 -21.48 21.22
CA GLY A 152 1.04 -20.82 21.89
C GLY A 152 2.39 -21.49 21.64
N ASP A 153 2.42 -22.82 21.60
CA ASP A 153 3.63 -23.59 21.27
C ASP A 153 3.97 -23.47 19.78
N GLY A 154 2.96 -23.48 18.90
CA GLY A 154 3.15 -23.32 17.46
C GLY A 154 3.75 -21.96 17.08
N ILE A 155 3.33 -20.88 17.73
CA ILE A 155 3.95 -19.55 17.56
C ILE A 155 5.44 -19.59 17.96
N ASP A 156 5.75 -20.18 19.13
CA ASP A 156 7.14 -20.27 19.61
C ASP A 156 8.02 -21.14 18.70
N MET A 157 7.47 -22.25 18.20
CA MET A 157 8.15 -23.12 17.24
C MET A 157 8.43 -22.36 15.94
N ALA A 158 7.44 -21.65 15.38
CA ALA A 158 7.62 -20.85 14.17
C ALA A 158 8.75 -19.82 14.30
N ARG A 159 8.81 -19.11 15.44
CA ARG A 159 9.88 -18.13 15.74
C ARG A 159 11.27 -18.78 15.75
N GLN A 160 11.39 -19.97 16.35
CA GLN A 160 12.67 -20.67 16.53
C GLN A 160 13.17 -21.34 15.26
N MET A 161 12.29 -22.06 14.56
CA MET A 161 12.68 -22.94 13.45
C MET A 161 12.52 -22.31 12.07
N ARG A 162 11.74 -21.22 11.95
CA ARG A 162 11.39 -20.53 10.70
C ARG A 162 11.00 -21.51 9.58
N PRO A 163 9.83 -22.19 9.71
CA PRO A 163 9.36 -23.11 8.68
C PRO A 163 9.17 -22.40 7.33
N GLY A 164 9.16 -23.16 6.24
CA GLY A 164 8.88 -22.65 4.90
C GLY A 164 7.40 -22.37 4.64
N LEU A 165 6.50 -22.94 5.45
CA LEU A 165 5.05 -22.71 5.41
C LEU A 165 4.44 -23.06 6.78
N ILE A 166 3.43 -22.30 7.18
CA ILE A 166 2.58 -22.57 8.34
C ILE A 166 1.18 -22.95 7.83
N ILE A 167 0.66 -24.06 8.33
CA ILE A 167 -0.74 -24.46 8.13
C ILE A 167 -1.44 -24.33 9.48
N LEU A 168 -2.47 -23.49 9.54
CA LEU A 168 -3.18 -23.16 10.76
C LEU A 168 -4.64 -23.54 10.66
N ASP A 169 -5.10 -24.38 11.58
CA ASP A 169 -6.52 -24.60 11.80
C ASP A 169 -7.08 -23.51 12.72
N PRO A 170 -7.97 -22.61 12.22
CA PRO A 170 -8.55 -21.55 13.04
C PRO A 170 -9.44 -22.06 14.19
N ASP A 171 -9.81 -23.34 14.18
CA ASP A 171 -10.63 -23.97 15.22
C ASP A 171 -9.82 -24.90 16.15
N LEU A 172 -8.47 -24.88 16.06
CA LEU A 172 -7.58 -25.70 16.91
C LEU A 172 -7.79 -25.45 18.41
N ASP A 173 -7.83 -24.18 18.81
CA ASP A 173 -8.11 -23.72 20.17
C ASP A 173 -8.63 -22.28 20.16
N ASP A 174 -9.05 -21.76 21.33
CA ASP A 174 -9.59 -20.40 21.48
C ASP A 174 -8.62 -19.29 21.03
N GLN A 175 -7.32 -19.60 20.90
CA GLN A 175 -6.27 -18.65 20.51
C GLN A 175 -5.88 -18.76 19.04
N ALA A 176 -6.28 -19.82 18.34
CA ALA A 176 -5.86 -20.11 16.97
C ALA A 176 -6.24 -18.99 15.99
N ARG A 177 -7.42 -18.39 16.17
CA ARG A 177 -7.86 -17.23 15.36
C ARG A 177 -6.97 -16.00 15.53
N LEU A 178 -6.39 -15.81 16.72
CA LEU A 178 -5.45 -14.72 16.99
C LEU A 178 -4.07 -15.02 16.40
N ALA A 179 -3.68 -16.30 16.33
CA ALA A 179 -2.38 -16.72 15.80
C ALA A 179 -2.13 -16.26 14.37
N ALA A 180 -3.14 -16.36 13.50
CA ALA A 180 -3.03 -15.93 12.10
C ALA A 180 -2.56 -14.47 11.97
N GLN A 181 -3.09 -13.60 12.83
CA GLN A 181 -2.77 -12.18 12.83
C GLN A 181 -1.40 -11.92 13.46
N ILE A 182 -1.06 -12.62 14.54
CA ILE A 182 0.27 -12.56 15.17
C ILE A 182 1.35 -12.97 14.16
N PHE A 183 1.12 -14.04 13.39
CA PHE A 183 2.06 -14.46 12.36
C PHE A 183 2.29 -13.38 11.30
N GLY A 184 1.26 -12.63 10.91
CA GLY A 184 1.39 -11.56 9.91
C GLY A 184 2.12 -10.29 10.39
N GLU A 185 2.18 -10.05 11.71
CA GLU A 185 2.72 -8.83 12.31
C GLU A 185 4.11 -9.04 12.95
N ASP A 186 4.35 -10.23 13.52
CA ASP A 186 5.59 -10.53 14.24
C ASP A 186 6.81 -10.54 13.29
N PRO A 187 7.87 -9.77 13.57
CA PRO A 187 9.04 -9.69 12.70
C PRO A 187 9.75 -11.03 12.44
N GLU A 188 9.60 -12.00 13.34
CA GLU A 188 10.22 -13.33 13.22
C GLU A 188 9.44 -14.26 12.29
N THR A 189 8.15 -14.01 12.08
CA THR A 189 7.23 -14.93 11.38
C THR A 189 6.47 -14.31 10.20
N LYS A 190 6.39 -12.98 10.09
CA LYS A 190 5.64 -12.26 9.04
C LYS A 190 6.04 -12.52 7.58
N MET A 191 7.20 -13.13 7.38
CA MET A 191 7.69 -13.52 6.05
C MET A 191 7.41 -14.98 5.73
N ILE A 192 6.85 -15.74 6.69
CA ILE A 192 6.53 -17.15 6.52
C ILE A 192 5.13 -17.24 5.90
N PRO A 193 4.97 -17.93 4.77
CA PRO A 193 3.66 -18.21 4.19
C PRO A 193 2.74 -18.86 5.24
N LEU A 194 1.49 -18.40 5.31
CA LEU A 194 0.45 -18.93 6.18
C LEU A 194 -0.74 -19.34 5.33
N VAL A 195 -1.21 -20.57 5.53
CA VAL A 195 -2.43 -21.08 4.92
C VAL A 195 -3.39 -21.52 6.02
N LEU A 196 -4.64 -21.06 5.95
CA LEU A 196 -5.68 -21.50 6.87
C LEU A 196 -6.26 -22.83 6.38
N LEU A 197 -6.42 -23.78 7.30
CA LEU A 197 -6.96 -25.09 6.97
C LEU A 197 -8.38 -25.01 6.40
N SER A 198 -9.17 -24.03 6.84
CA SER A 198 -10.50 -23.74 6.29
C SER A 198 -10.48 -23.48 4.78
N ASP A 199 -9.39 -22.92 4.26
CA ASP A 199 -9.24 -22.58 2.84
C ASP A 199 -8.87 -23.82 2.00
N LEU A 200 -8.46 -24.89 2.68
CA LEU A 200 -8.04 -26.16 2.11
C LEU A 200 -9.16 -27.21 2.15
N ILE A 201 -10.16 -27.04 3.01
CA ILE A 201 -11.31 -27.94 3.18
C ILE A 201 -12.49 -27.39 2.36
N GLY A 202 -12.77 -27.99 1.20
CA GLY A 202 -13.99 -27.69 0.43
C GLY A 202 -15.26 -28.31 1.06
N ALA A 203 -16.43 -28.01 0.48
CA ALA A 203 -17.73 -28.54 0.93
C ALA A 203 -17.86 -30.08 0.93
N GLY A 204 -16.86 -30.81 0.41
CA GLY A 204 -16.78 -32.28 0.37
C GLY A 204 -15.65 -32.89 1.20
N GLY A 205 -14.98 -32.11 2.06
CA GLY A 205 -13.81 -32.56 2.84
C GLY A 205 -12.46 -32.18 2.20
N LEU A 206 -11.37 -32.61 2.84
CA LEU A 206 -10.00 -32.30 2.40
C LEU A 206 -9.66 -33.09 1.12
N ASN A 207 -9.49 -32.40 0.00
CA ASN A 207 -9.03 -33.01 -1.26
C ASN A 207 -7.51 -32.90 -1.36
N VAL A 208 -6.84 -34.05 -1.37
CA VAL A 208 -5.37 -34.19 -1.38
C VAL A 208 -4.73 -33.45 -2.56
N MET A 209 -5.33 -33.47 -3.75
CA MET A 209 -4.72 -32.87 -4.94
C MET A 209 -4.82 -31.34 -4.95
N SER A 210 -5.98 -30.78 -4.56
CA SER A 210 -6.14 -29.32 -4.46
C SER A 210 -5.32 -28.74 -3.31
N PHE A 211 -5.15 -29.51 -2.24
CA PHE A 211 -4.29 -29.15 -1.09
C PHE A 211 -2.83 -29.00 -1.52
N LEU A 212 -2.32 -29.94 -2.30
CA LEU A 212 -0.95 -29.92 -2.79
C LEU A 212 -0.73 -28.76 -3.78
N GLU A 213 -1.69 -28.52 -4.68
CA GLU A 213 -1.64 -27.41 -5.64
C GLU A 213 -1.67 -26.04 -4.95
N GLN A 214 -2.47 -25.86 -3.88
CA GLN A 214 -2.50 -24.64 -3.07
C GLN A 214 -1.22 -24.41 -2.25
N ILE A 215 -0.57 -25.48 -1.76
CA ILE A 215 0.74 -25.39 -1.12
C ILE A 215 1.79 -24.94 -2.13
N ASP A 216 1.84 -25.58 -3.30
CA ASP A 216 2.78 -25.25 -4.36
C ASP A 216 2.59 -23.78 -4.81
N THR A 217 1.33 -23.36 -5.01
CA THR A 217 0.97 -21.97 -5.36
C THR A 217 1.31 -20.96 -4.26
N SER A 218 1.17 -21.32 -2.98
CA SER A 218 1.44 -20.40 -1.86
C SER A 218 2.93 -20.21 -1.62
N LEU A 219 3.75 -21.21 -1.99
CA LEU A 219 5.21 -21.09 -2.00
C LEU A 219 5.67 -20.18 -3.17
N ASP A 220 4.90 -20.09 -4.26
CA ASP A 220 5.25 -19.31 -5.46
C ASP A 220 4.59 -17.89 -5.55
N GLY A 221 3.45 -17.63 -4.90
CA GLY A 221 2.53 -16.51 -5.21
C GLY A 221 2.66 -15.15 -4.48
N ASP A 222 3.66 -14.94 -3.62
CA ASP A 222 3.71 -13.81 -2.66
C ASP A 222 3.94 -12.40 -3.27
N ARG A 223 4.24 -12.29 -4.57
CA ARG A 223 4.53 -10.97 -5.21
C ARG A 223 3.33 -10.28 -5.86
N SER A 224 2.31 -11.03 -6.27
CA SER A 224 1.25 -10.51 -7.14
C SER A 224 0.08 -9.90 -6.36
N ARG A 225 -0.24 -10.41 -5.16
CA ARG A 225 -1.37 -9.92 -4.34
C ARG A 225 -1.16 -8.54 -3.72
N ARG A 226 0.08 -8.12 -3.46
CA ARG A 226 0.39 -6.78 -2.91
C ARG A 226 0.17 -5.63 -3.92
N ARG A 227 0.16 -5.92 -5.22
CA ARG A 227 0.04 -4.90 -6.29
C ARG A 227 -1.42 -4.59 -6.68
N ALA A 228 -2.33 -5.56 -6.50
CA ALA A 228 -3.76 -5.52 -6.83
C ALA A 228 -4.59 -4.37 -6.20
N MET A 229 -4.08 -3.68 -5.18
CA MET A 229 -4.82 -2.67 -4.41
C MET A 229 -4.34 -1.24 -4.63
N GLN A 230 -3.27 -1.03 -5.40
CA GLN A 230 -2.67 0.30 -5.59
C GLN A 230 -3.11 0.91 -6.93
N HIS A 231 -3.58 2.17 -6.88
CA HIS A 231 -4.19 2.88 -8.00
C HIS A 231 -3.29 4.02 -8.51
N ILE A 232 -2.88 3.93 -9.77
CA ILE A 232 -1.97 4.90 -10.41
C ILE A 232 -2.76 5.79 -11.38
N LEU A 233 -2.63 7.11 -11.22
CA LEU A 233 -3.08 8.08 -12.22
C LEU A 233 -1.98 8.34 -13.24
N ILE A 234 -2.30 8.19 -14.51
CA ILE A 234 -1.41 8.43 -15.64
C ILE A 234 -1.93 9.66 -16.39
N VAL A 235 -1.12 10.70 -16.48
CA VAL A 235 -1.44 11.96 -17.14
C VAL A 235 -0.51 12.16 -18.31
N ASP A 236 -1.01 11.95 -19.53
CA ASP A 236 -0.26 12.11 -20.78
C ASP A 236 -1.27 12.32 -21.91
N ASP A 237 -1.08 13.34 -22.73
CA ASP A 237 -1.99 13.66 -23.84
C ASP A 237 -1.74 12.77 -25.07
N GLU A 238 -0.65 12.02 -25.08
CA GLU A 238 -0.33 11.06 -26.13
C GLU A 238 -0.91 9.68 -25.83
N PRO A 239 -1.95 9.24 -26.55
CA PRO A 239 -2.68 8.02 -26.22
C PRO A 239 -1.83 6.76 -26.31
N ASP A 240 -0.85 6.74 -27.23
CA ASP A 240 0.07 5.61 -27.36
C ASP A 240 0.99 5.48 -26.14
N ILE A 241 1.54 6.59 -25.60
CA ILE A 241 2.39 6.55 -24.40
C ILE A 241 1.55 6.17 -23.18
N ALA A 242 0.40 6.82 -23.01
CA ALA A 242 -0.51 6.56 -21.91
C ALA A 242 -0.96 5.08 -21.87
N TYR A 243 -1.30 4.51 -23.03
CA TYR A 243 -1.66 3.10 -23.15
C TYR A 243 -0.51 2.17 -22.75
N LEU A 244 0.72 2.45 -23.19
CA LEU A 244 1.88 1.61 -22.86
C LEU A 244 2.16 1.59 -21.36
N ILE A 245 2.13 2.75 -20.72
CA ILE A 245 2.27 2.89 -19.26
C ILE A 245 1.15 2.11 -18.55
N ALA A 246 -0.11 2.32 -18.96
CA ALA A 246 -1.26 1.66 -18.35
C ALA A 246 -1.19 0.13 -18.49
N ALA A 247 -0.87 -0.37 -19.68
CA ALA A 247 -0.77 -1.80 -19.97
C ALA A 247 0.40 -2.47 -19.24
N GLN A 248 1.50 -1.73 -19.02
CA GLN A 248 2.62 -2.19 -18.20
C GLN A 248 2.18 -2.38 -16.74
N PHE A 249 1.62 -1.35 -16.12
CA PHE A 249 1.26 -1.40 -14.70
C PHE A 249 0.06 -2.30 -14.41
N ALA A 250 -0.93 -2.35 -15.31
CA ALA A 250 -2.02 -3.33 -15.22
C ALA A 250 -1.49 -4.77 -15.26
N GLY A 251 -0.50 -5.06 -16.10
CA GLY A 251 0.17 -6.38 -16.14
C GLY A 251 0.97 -6.71 -14.87
N GLU A 252 1.34 -5.70 -14.08
CA GLU A 252 1.94 -5.89 -12.77
C GLU A 252 0.90 -5.97 -11.64
N GLY A 253 -0.38 -5.82 -11.94
CA GLY A 253 -1.48 -5.90 -11.00
C GLY A 253 -1.95 -4.55 -10.45
N TYR A 254 -1.49 -3.41 -10.94
CA TYR A 254 -1.99 -2.11 -10.49
C TYR A 254 -3.35 -1.77 -11.11
N LEU A 255 -4.16 -1.02 -10.37
CA LEU A 255 -5.27 -0.28 -10.97
C LEU A 255 -4.69 0.96 -11.67
N THR A 256 -5.20 1.30 -12.85
CA THR A 256 -4.72 2.47 -13.61
C THR A 256 -5.90 3.30 -14.11
N THR A 257 -5.76 4.63 -14.00
CA THR A 257 -6.66 5.61 -14.61
C THR A 257 -5.84 6.53 -15.50
N VAL A 258 -6.34 6.83 -16.70
CA VAL A 258 -5.64 7.64 -17.70
C VAL A 258 -6.44 8.93 -17.97
N VAL A 259 -5.75 10.06 -17.99
CA VAL A 259 -6.31 11.37 -18.37
C VAL A 259 -5.34 12.11 -19.30
N GLY A 260 -5.87 12.90 -20.24
CA GLY A 260 -5.08 13.55 -21.30
C GLY A 260 -4.95 15.06 -21.18
N SER A 261 -5.48 15.68 -20.11
CA SER A 261 -5.46 17.14 -19.93
C SER A 261 -5.28 17.51 -18.46
N GLY A 262 -4.62 18.64 -18.19
CA GLY A 262 -4.35 19.06 -16.81
C GLY A 262 -5.62 19.50 -16.08
N THR A 263 -6.60 20.07 -16.78
CA THR A 263 -7.91 20.41 -16.20
C THR A 263 -8.66 19.17 -15.71
N GLU A 264 -8.56 18.06 -16.45
CA GLU A 264 -9.15 16.79 -16.04
C GLU A 264 -8.43 16.19 -14.83
N VAL A 265 -7.11 16.33 -14.72
CA VAL A 265 -6.35 15.92 -13.52
C VAL A 265 -6.93 16.57 -12.27
N LEU A 266 -7.06 17.90 -12.27
CA LEU A 266 -7.55 18.65 -11.12
C LEU A 266 -9.01 18.33 -10.75
N ARG A 267 -9.79 17.79 -11.71
CA ARG A 267 -11.14 17.29 -11.49
C ARG A 267 -11.12 15.89 -10.89
N ILE A 268 -10.42 14.95 -11.52
CA ILE A 268 -10.50 13.52 -11.18
C ILE A 268 -9.87 13.21 -9.81
N VAL A 269 -8.82 13.93 -9.41
CA VAL A 269 -8.20 13.77 -8.09
C VAL A 269 -9.10 14.22 -6.93
N ARG A 270 -10.19 14.93 -7.22
CA ARG A 270 -11.23 15.27 -6.23
C ARG A 270 -12.32 14.20 -6.13
N GLU A 271 -12.47 13.40 -7.18
CA GLU A 271 -13.49 12.35 -7.29
C GLU A 271 -12.94 10.99 -6.88
N GLN A 272 -11.64 10.76 -7.06
CA GLN A 272 -10.96 9.49 -6.85
C GLN A 272 -9.63 9.68 -6.11
N GLN A 273 -9.22 8.66 -5.37
CA GLN A 273 -7.92 8.62 -4.71
C GLN A 273 -6.92 7.82 -5.55
N PHE A 274 -5.68 8.30 -5.55
CA PHE A 274 -4.57 7.70 -6.26
C PHE A 274 -3.37 7.57 -5.32
N ASP A 275 -2.71 6.42 -5.41
CA ASP A 275 -1.51 6.11 -4.63
C ASP A 275 -0.24 6.66 -5.28
N LEU A 276 -0.30 7.01 -6.57
CA LEU A 276 0.78 7.68 -7.30
C LEU A 276 0.24 8.38 -8.55
N ILE A 277 0.87 9.50 -8.91
CA ILE A 277 0.57 10.24 -10.14
C ILE A 277 1.82 10.27 -11.03
N LEU A 278 1.68 9.78 -12.27
CA LEU A 278 2.63 9.99 -13.35
C LEU A 278 2.15 11.18 -14.17
N LEU A 279 2.93 12.27 -14.20
CA LEU A 279 2.51 13.54 -14.78
C LEU A 279 3.42 14.00 -15.91
N ASP A 280 2.91 14.07 -17.14
CA ASP A 280 3.60 14.79 -18.22
C ASP A 280 3.62 16.30 -17.96
N LEU A 281 4.74 16.94 -18.33
CA LEU A 281 4.91 18.37 -18.24
C LEU A 281 4.30 19.13 -19.42
N LEU A 282 4.25 18.51 -20.60
CA LEU A 282 3.71 19.12 -21.81
C LEU A 282 2.28 18.65 -22.05
N LEU A 283 1.31 19.37 -21.48
CA LEU A 283 -0.12 19.10 -21.66
C LEU A 283 -0.76 20.15 -22.59
N PRO A 284 -1.87 19.81 -23.27
CA PRO A 284 -2.46 20.66 -24.32
C PRO A 284 -3.13 21.92 -23.78
N ASP A 285 -3.54 21.94 -22.51
CA ASP A 285 -4.38 22.99 -21.92
C ASP A 285 -3.64 23.83 -20.87
N ILE A 286 -3.00 23.20 -19.89
CA ILE A 286 -2.28 23.87 -18.80
C ILE A 286 -0.89 23.28 -18.59
N ASP A 287 0.09 24.15 -18.30
CA ASP A 287 1.47 23.75 -18.02
C ASP A 287 1.55 22.73 -16.87
N GLY A 288 2.27 21.61 -17.05
CA GLY A 288 2.34 20.55 -16.05
C GLY A 288 2.96 20.98 -14.71
N PHE A 289 3.79 22.03 -14.69
CA PHE A 289 4.25 22.63 -13.42
C PHE A 289 3.11 23.33 -12.67
N THR A 290 2.14 23.90 -13.39
CA THR A 290 0.93 24.49 -12.79
C THR A 290 0.04 23.40 -12.21
N VAL A 291 -0.11 22.27 -12.92
CA VAL A 291 -0.81 21.07 -12.40
C VAL A 291 -0.13 20.58 -11.12
N LEU A 292 1.19 20.39 -11.14
CA LEU A 292 1.97 19.98 -9.97
C LEU A 292 1.74 20.91 -8.77
N GLY A 293 1.83 22.23 -8.98
CA GLY A 293 1.54 23.20 -7.92
C GLY A 293 0.12 23.08 -7.38
N GLY A 294 -0.87 22.91 -8.26
CA GLY A 294 -2.27 22.67 -7.91
C GLY A 294 -2.50 21.40 -7.11
N LEU A 295 -1.76 20.33 -7.41
CA LEU A 295 -1.81 19.06 -6.66
C LEU A 295 -1.14 19.20 -5.28
N ARG A 296 -0.09 20.02 -5.14
CA ARG A 296 0.62 20.21 -3.87
C ARG A 296 -0.08 21.12 -2.87
N VAL A 297 -1.01 21.95 -3.31
CA VAL A 297 -1.84 22.79 -2.41
C VAL A 297 -3.13 22.11 -1.97
N GLN A 298 -3.51 20.99 -2.59
CA GLN A 298 -4.72 20.23 -2.25
C GLN A 298 -4.42 19.20 -1.16
N PRO A 299 -5.13 19.22 0.00
CA PRO A 299 -4.89 18.27 1.09
C PRO A 299 -4.98 16.79 0.68
N GLU A 300 -5.80 16.49 -0.32
CA GLU A 300 -6.06 15.13 -0.83
C GLU A 300 -4.89 14.58 -1.63
N THR A 301 -4.08 15.45 -2.25
CA THR A 301 -2.99 15.07 -3.16
C THR A 301 -1.61 15.59 -2.73
N GLN A 302 -1.55 16.39 -1.66
CA GLN A 302 -0.31 17.01 -1.19
C GLN A 302 0.75 15.98 -0.82
N LEU A 303 0.35 14.81 -0.33
CA LEU A 303 1.23 13.71 0.07
C LEU A 303 1.29 12.55 -0.94
N THR A 304 0.48 12.61 -2.00
CA THR A 304 0.51 11.61 -3.07
C THR A 304 1.82 11.76 -3.84
N PRO A 305 2.58 10.68 -4.09
CA PRO A 305 3.84 10.77 -4.80
C PRO A 305 3.58 11.13 -6.26
N ILE A 306 4.30 12.14 -6.77
CA ILE A 306 4.19 12.63 -8.14
C ILE A 306 5.55 12.46 -8.83
N ILE A 307 5.57 11.67 -9.90
CA ILE A 307 6.74 11.53 -10.77
C ILE A 307 6.46 12.27 -12.07
N LEU A 308 7.35 13.19 -12.42
CA LEU A 308 7.25 13.95 -13.66
C LEU A 308 7.81 13.14 -14.84
N LEU A 309 7.09 13.12 -15.95
CA LEU A 309 7.57 12.63 -17.25
C LEU A 309 7.91 13.85 -18.11
N SER A 310 9.09 13.89 -18.72
CA SER A 310 9.52 15.07 -19.49
C SER A 310 10.38 14.71 -20.70
N ALA A 311 10.11 15.33 -21.85
CA ALA A 311 10.98 15.32 -23.02
C ALA A 311 12.18 16.29 -22.90
N ILE A 312 12.16 17.20 -21.92
CA ILE A 312 13.16 18.26 -21.77
C ILE A 312 14.30 17.77 -20.87
N ASN A 313 15.51 17.68 -21.43
CA ASN A 313 16.70 17.20 -20.72
C ASN A 313 17.50 18.33 -20.03
N SER A 314 16.92 19.52 -19.87
CA SER A 314 17.58 20.66 -19.22
C SER A 314 17.70 20.40 -17.71
N SER A 315 18.88 20.69 -17.13
CA SER A 315 19.08 20.60 -15.68
C SER A 315 18.23 21.61 -14.91
N ALA A 316 17.86 22.73 -15.53
CA ALA A 316 17.05 23.79 -14.91
C ALA A 316 15.60 23.35 -14.66
N ASP A 317 14.97 22.67 -15.61
CA ASP A 317 13.57 22.22 -15.48
C ASP A 317 13.44 21.07 -14.49
N LYS A 318 14.44 20.19 -14.44
CA LYS A 318 14.56 19.13 -13.44
C LYS A 318 14.63 19.71 -12.03
N VAL A 319 15.46 20.73 -11.83
CA VAL A 319 15.57 21.44 -10.55
C VAL A 319 14.26 22.14 -10.20
N ARG A 320 13.61 22.80 -11.17
CA ARG A 320 12.33 23.48 -10.98
C ARG A 320 11.23 22.51 -10.53
N GLY A 321 11.09 21.34 -11.17
CA GLY A 321 10.08 20.35 -10.81
C GLY A 321 10.27 19.81 -9.40
N LEU A 322 11.50 19.48 -9.02
CA LEU A 322 11.81 19.01 -7.66
C LEU A 322 11.57 20.10 -6.60
N GLN A 323 11.92 21.36 -6.90
CA GLN A 323 11.65 22.50 -6.01
C GLN A 323 10.16 22.78 -5.81
N LEU A 324 9.33 22.50 -6.82
CA LEU A 324 7.87 22.60 -6.75
C LEU A 324 7.23 21.40 -6.04
N GLY A 325 8.02 20.42 -5.61
CA GLY A 325 7.58 19.30 -4.78
C GLY A 325 7.31 18.01 -5.55
N ALA A 326 7.80 17.84 -6.78
CA ALA A 326 7.82 16.51 -7.40
C ALA A 326 8.76 15.56 -6.63
N ASP A 327 8.39 14.29 -6.53
CA ASP A 327 9.15 13.28 -5.78
C ASP A 327 10.29 12.67 -6.60
N ASP A 328 10.12 12.62 -7.91
CA ASP A 328 11.12 12.18 -8.86
C ASP A 328 10.78 12.72 -10.27
N TYR A 329 11.69 12.54 -11.22
CA TYR A 329 11.46 12.82 -12.62
C TYR A 329 12.07 11.72 -13.51
N ILE A 330 11.46 11.52 -14.68
CA ILE A 330 11.90 10.57 -15.71
C ILE A 330 11.98 11.30 -17.04
N THR A 331 13.12 11.15 -17.73
CA THR A 331 13.32 11.75 -19.04
C THR A 331 12.80 10.80 -20.13
N LYS A 332 11.96 11.29 -21.03
CA LYS A 332 11.54 10.60 -22.24
C LYS A 332 12.69 10.67 -23.28
N PRO A 333 12.97 9.59 -24.04
CA PRO A 333 12.33 8.28 -23.95
C PRO A 333 12.90 7.46 -22.78
N PHE A 334 12.03 6.72 -22.09
CA PHE A 334 12.38 5.90 -20.93
C PHE A 334 12.21 4.42 -21.21
N SER A 335 12.93 3.60 -20.44
CA SER A 335 12.75 2.15 -20.44
C SER A 335 11.73 1.72 -19.39
N ASP A 336 10.97 0.67 -19.67
CA ASP A 336 10.01 0.08 -18.72
C ASP A 336 10.69 -0.28 -17.38
N VAL A 337 11.95 -0.74 -17.43
CA VAL A 337 12.74 -1.14 -16.25
C VAL A 337 13.01 0.05 -15.35
N GLU A 338 13.41 1.19 -15.93
CA GLU A 338 13.64 2.42 -15.17
C GLU A 338 12.34 2.96 -14.58
N LEU A 339 11.28 3.04 -15.39
CA LEU A 339 9.97 3.53 -14.97
C LEU A 339 9.45 2.73 -13.77
N ASN A 340 9.51 1.40 -13.85
CA ASN A 340 9.13 0.53 -12.74
C ASN A 340 9.95 0.77 -11.48
N ALA A 341 11.29 0.83 -11.60
CA ALA A 341 12.15 1.00 -10.45
C ALA A 341 11.83 2.28 -9.67
N ARG A 342 11.51 3.37 -10.39
CA ARG A 342 11.18 4.67 -9.80
C ARG A 342 9.78 4.71 -9.20
N VAL A 343 8.77 4.17 -9.89
CA VAL A 343 7.42 4.03 -9.34
C VAL A 343 7.44 3.22 -8.04
N GLN A 344 8.13 2.09 -8.02
CA GLN A 344 8.28 1.27 -6.82
C GLN A 344 9.01 2.02 -5.69
N ALA A 345 10.00 2.85 -6.01
CA ALA A 345 10.71 3.65 -5.01
C ALA A 345 9.85 4.78 -4.43
N ALA A 346 9.04 5.44 -5.26
CA ALA A 346 8.14 6.50 -4.84
C ALA A 346 6.98 5.97 -3.99
N MET A 347 6.36 4.85 -4.38
CA MET A 347 5.35 4.15 -3.59
C MET A 347 5.86 3.80 -2.18
N ARG A 348 7.05 3.18 -2.09
CA ARG A 348 7.70 2.88 -0.80
C ARG A 348 7.99 4.11 0.07
N ARG A 349 8.15 5.28 -0.54
CA ARG A 349 8.43 6.54 0.16
C ARG A 349 7.13 7.17 0.67
N SER A 350 6.10 7.25 -0.17
CA SER A 350 4.79 7.78 0.25
C SER A 350 4.14 6.95 1.35
N GLU A 351 4.28 5.61 1.31
CA GLU A 351 3.87 4.73 2.41
C GLU A 351 4.52 5.10 3.76
N ARG A 352 5.68 5.76 3.75
CA ARG A 352 6.40 6.21 4.94
C ARG A 352 6.05 7.64 5.36
N GLU A 353 5.48 8.45 4.47
CA GLU A 353 5.30 9.91 4.63
C GLU A 353 3.81 10.34 4.73
N GLY A 354 2.85 9.53 4.28
CA GLY A 354 1.43 9.87 4.08
C GLY A 354 0.48 9.97 5.28
N GLY A 355 0.89 10.50 6.45
CA GLY A 355 -0.01 10.92 7.55
C GLY A 355 -0.82 9.84 8.28
N ALA A 356 -0.82 8.61 7.80
CA ALA A 356 -1.09 7.43 8.58
C ALA A 356 0.14 7.11 9.43
N ASN A 357 -0.05 6.61 10.67
CA ASN A 357 1.12 6.24 11.45
C ASN A 357 1.91 5.15 10.71
N PRO A 358 3.24 5.34 10.46
CA PRO A 358 4.03 4.46 9.59
C PRO A 358 3.98 2.98 10.01
N SER A 359 3.78 2.73 11.30
CA SER A 359 3.71 1.38 11.85
C SER A 359 2.32 0.76 11.68
N THR A 360 1.22 1.52 11.83
CA THR A 360 -0.14 0.95 11.91
C THR A 360 -1.07 1.29 10.77
N ARG A 361 -0.70 2.24 9.90
CA ARG A 361 -1.55 2.80 8.84
C ARG A 361 -2.88 3.42 9.33
N LEU A 362 -3.02 3.65 10.64
CA LEU A 362 -4.17 4.38 11.18
C LEU A 362 -4.02 5.89 10.95
N PRO A 363 -5.13 6.64 10.81
CA PRO A 363 -5.12 8.10 10.72
C PRO A 363 -4.30 8.77 11.85
N GLY A 364 -3.38 9.67 11.50
CA GLY A 364 -2.53 10.39 12.44
C GLY A 364 -3.13 11.68 13.01
N ASN A 365 -2.31 12.49 13.68
CA ASN A 365 -2.73 13.66 14.46
C ASN A 365 -3.66 14.65 13.73
N VAL A 366 -3.37 14.98 12.47
CA VAL A 366 -4.21 15.92 11.69
C VAL A 366 -5.62 15.37 11.47
N ALA A 367 -5.75 14.06 11.21
CA ALA A 367 -7.04 13.43 11.02
C ALA A 367 -7.80 13.29 12.35
N ILE A 368 -7.08 12.98 13.44
CA ILE A 368 -7.63 12.93 14.80
C ILE A 368 -8.23 14.29 15.18
N GLU A 369 -7.49 15.38 15.02
CA GLU A 369 -7.97 16.73 15.33
C GLU A 369 -9.23 17.09 14.54
N ARG A 370 -9.25 16.80 13.22
CA ARG A 370 -10.42 17.03 12.37
C ARG A 370 -11.63 16.20 12.80
N ALA A 371 -11.42 14.94 13.19
CA ALA A 371 -12.49 14.06 13.64
C ALA A 371 -13.10 14.55 14.96
N ILE A 372 -12.28 15.02 15.90
CA ILE A 372 -12.74 15.61 17.16
C ILE A 372 -13.51 16.90 16.88
N SER A 373 -12.98 17.82 16.07
CA SER A 373 -13.66 19.07 15.73
C SER A 373 -15.03 18.82 15.09
N ARG A 374 -15.12 17.85 14.16
CA ARG A 374 -16.40 17.49 13.52
C ARG A 374 -17.45 17.03 14.53
N ARG A 375 -17.06 16.24 15.54
CA ARG A 375 -17.99 15.77 16.59
C ARG A 375 -18.41 16.88 17.54
N ILE A 376 -17.51 17.84 17.82
CA ILE A 376 -17.83 19.06 18.59
C ILE A 376 -18.87 19.90 17.84
N ASP A 377 -18.70 20.09 16.54
CA ASP A 377 -19.61 20.87 15.70
C ASP A 377 -20.99 20.19 15.55
N GLN A 378 -21.05 18.86 15.66
CA GLN A 378 -22.26 18.03 15.52
C GLN A 378 -22.84 17.57 16.86
N TYR A 379 -22.75 18.40 17.90
CA TYR A 379 -22.98 18.02 19.30
C TYR A 379 -24.34 17.34 19.63
N ASP A 380 -25.37 17.50 18.81
CA ASP A 380 -26.73 17.00 19.09
C ASP A 380 -26.84 15.49 19.35
N THR A 381 -25.85 14.67 18.95
CA THR A 381 -25.89 13.20 19.11
C THR A 381 -25.07 12.64 20.27
N GLY A 382 -24.26 13.46 20.96
CA GLY A 382 -23.42 13.03 22.09
C GLY A 382 -22.30 12.05 21.71
N PHE A 383 -21.07 12.42 22.01
CA PHE A 383 -19.87 11.62 21.71
C PHE A 383 -18.91 11.49 22.90
N ALA A 384 -17.95 10.58 22.79
CA ALA A 384 -16.81 10.46 23.67
C ALA A 384 -15.52 10.29 22.86
N VAL A 385 -14.42 10.86 23.36
CA VAL A 385 -13.07 10.68 22.82
C VAL A 385 -12.25 9.86 23.80
N CYS A 386 -11.87 8.66 23.38
CA CYS A 386 -11.13 7.67 24.16
C CYS A 386 -9.64 7.71 23.80
N TYR A 387 -8.80 8.13 24.73
CA TYR A 387 -7.35 7.99 24.61
C TYR A 387 -6.93 6.62 25.12
N CYS A 388 -6.23 5.83 24.30
CA CYS A 388 -5.73 4.52 24.68
C CYS A 388 -4.19 4.56 24.78
N ASP A 389 -3.62 4.00 25.83
CA ASP A 389 -2.17 3.99 26.15
C ASP A 389 -1.78 2.54 26.53
N LEU A 390 -0.61 2.06 26.09
CA LEU A 390 -0.10 0.75 26.50
C LEU A 390 0.75 0.87 27.77
N ASP A 391 0.35 0.15 28.82
CA ASP A 391 1.11 0.11 30.06
C ASP A 391 2.32 -0.81 29.92
N ASN A 392 3.45 -0.40 30.52
CA ASN A 392 4.72 -1.13 30.49
C ASN A 392 5.34 -1.32 29.09
N PHE A 393 4.88 -0.61 28.06
CA PHE A 393 5.39 -0.74 26.70
C PHE A 393 6.88 -0.46 26.55
N LYS A 394 7.40 0.55 27.27
CA LYS A 394 8.84 0.81 27.32
C LYS A 394 9.63 -0.40 27.84
N ALA A 395 9.16 -1.04 28.92
CA ALA A 395 9.83 -2.22 29.47
C ALA A 395 9.81 -3.39 28.47
N TYR A 396 8.69 -3.56 27.74
CA TYR A 396 8.61 -4.53 26.66
C TYR A 396 9.66 -4.25 25.56
N ASN A 397 9.76 -3.01 25.09
CA ASN A 397 10.74 -2.62 24.06
C ASN A 397 12.19 -2.79 24.53
N ASP A 398 12.49 -2.48 25.79
CA ASP A 398 13.82 -2.64 26.36
C ASP A 398 14.20 -4.13 26.47
N THR A 399 13.23 -5.04 26.63
CA THR A 399 13.45 -6.50 26.70
C THR A 399 13.48 -7.18 25.32
N TYR A 400 12.54 -6.86 24.43
CA TYR A 400 12.31 -7.57 23.16
C TYR A 400 12.76 -6.81 21.91
N GLY A 401 13.14 -5.54 22.06
CA GLY A 401 13.59 -4.68 20.97
C GLY A 401 12.45 -4.04 20.18
N PHE A 402 12.80 -2.99 19.43
CA PHE A 402 11.83 -2.12 18.74
C PHE A 402 11.00 -2.82 17.66
N LEU A 403 11.54 -3.84 16.96
CA LEU A 403 10.79 -4.56 15.92
C LEU A 403 9.61 -5.36 16.50
N LYS A 404 9.78 -5.95 17.68
CA LYS A 404 8.66 -6.59 18.40
C LYS A 404 7.73 -5.55 19.00
N GLY A 405 8.27 -4.43 19.45
CA GLY A 405 7.49 -3.24 19.82
C GLY A 405 6.54 -2.78 18.73
N ASP A 406 7.03 -2.65 17.50
CA ASP A 406 6.22 -2.26 16.34
C ASP A 406 5.10 -3.29 16.06
N ALA A 407 5.37 -4.59 16.24
CA ALA A 407 4.35 -5.63 16.10
C ALA A 407 3.25 -5.49 17.17
N VAL A 408 3.60 -5.18 18.43
CA VAL A 408 2.62 -4.89 19.49
C VAL A 408 1.77 -3.67 19.12
N ILE A 409 2.38 -2.61 18.59
CA ILE A 409 1.70 -1.39 18.14
C ILE A 409 0.71 -1.71 17.00
N GLN A 410 1.14 -2.49 16.01
CA GLN A 410 0.30 -2.97 14.90
C GLN A 410 -0.89 -3.79 15.40
N ARG A 411 -0.63 -4.72 16.31
CA ARG A 411 -1.66 -5.57 16.89
C ARG A 411 -2.72 -4.77 17.64
N THR A 412 -2.26 -3.81 18.43
CA THR A 412 -3.13 -2.92 19.20
C THR A 412 -4.03 -2.11 18.28
N ALA A 413 -3.48 -1.55 17.20
CA ALA A 413 -4.25 -0.83 16.20
C ALA A 413 -5.35 -1.69 15.56
N GLN A 414 -5.01 -2.93 15.19
CA GLN A 414 -5.96 -3.86 14.58
C GLN A 414 -7.08 -4.24 15.56
N ILE A 415 -6.75 -4.50 16.82
CA ILE A 415 -7.73 -4.78 17.88
C ILE A 415 -8.71 -3.62 18.04
N LEU A 416 -8.22 -2.39 18.13
CA LEU A 416 -9.09 -1.20 18.26
C LEU A 416 -10.00 -1.04 17.03
N LEU A 417 -9.44 -1.22 15.82
CA LEU A 417 -10.19 -1.10 14.57
C LEU A 417 -11.29 -2.15 14.45
N ASP A 418 -10.97 -3.42 14.69
CA ASP A 418 -11.94 -4.52 14.59
C ASP A 418 -13.02 -4.43 15.67
N THR A 419 -12.68 -3.92 16.86
CA THR A 419 -13.65 -3.69 17.93
C THR A 419 -14.64 -2.59 17.53
N VAL A 420 -14.16 -1.48 16.98
CA VAL A 420 -15.04 -0.38 16.52
C VAL A 420 -15.91 -0.83 15.34
N ARG A 421 -15.36 -1.62 14.40
CA ARG A 421 -16.13 -2.16 13.27
C ARG A 421 -17.28 -3.07 13.69
N GLU A 422 -17.08 -3.87 14.73
CA GLU A 422 -18.08 -4.86 15.18
C GLU A 422 -19.09 -4.29 16.17
N TYR A 423 -18.64 -3.45 17.10
CA TYR A 423 -19.46 -2.98 18.22
C TYR A 423 -19.77 -1.48 18.20
N GLY A 424 -19.06 -0.69 17.38
CA GLY A 424 -19.27 0.74 17.22
C GLY A 424 -20.30 1.08 16.13
N ASN A 425 -20.36 2.35 15.76
CA ASN A 425 -21.18 2.85 14.67
C ASN A 425 -20.35 3.08 13.39
N PRO A 426 -20.98 3.17 12.20
CA PRO A 426 -20.27 3.39 10.94
C PRO A 426 -19.45 4.69 10.87
N ASP A 427 -19.79 5.69 11.67
CA ASP A 427 -19.13 7.00 11.74
C ASP A 427 -18.12 7.12 12.89
N ASP A 428 -17.88 6.03 13.62
CA ASP A 428 -16.87 5.97 14.67
C ASP A 428 -15.46 5.93 14.08
N PHE A 429 -14.51 6.47 14.82
CA PHE A 429 -13.17 6.77 14.32
C PHE A 429 -12.09 6.12 15.19
N VAL A 430 -11.04 5.63 14.54
CA VAL A 430 -9.82 5.14 15.20
C VAL A 430 -8.63 5.86 14.59
N GLY A 431 -7.73 6.37 15.43
CA GLY A 431 -6.51 7.05 15.02
C GLY A 431 -5.33 6.66 15.90
N HIS A 432 -4.13 6.99 15.44
CA HIS A 432 -2.87 6.71 16.14
C HIS A 432 -2.05 8.00 16.27
N ILE A 433 -1.86 8.47 17.51
CA ILE A 433 -1.11 9.69 17.81
C ILE A 433 0.40 9.49 17.58
N GLY A 434 0.94 8.40 18.13
CA GLY A 434 2.32 7.99 18.00
C GLY A 434 2.76 7.07 19.14
N GLY A 435 3.75 6.21 18.87
CA GLY A 435 4.24 5.25 19.86
C GLY A 435 3.14 4.29 20.32
N ASP A 436 2.83 4.34 21.60
CA ASP A 436 1.80 3.55 22.29
C ASP A 436 0.46 4.32 22.52
N ASP A 437 0.34 5.56 22.04
CA ASP A 437 -0.86 6.40 22.23
C ASP A 437 -1.82 6.32 21.01
N PHE A 438 -3.05 5.85 21.23
CA PHE A 438 -4.13 5.75 20.24
C PHE A 438 -5.36 6.59 20.63
N VAL A 439 -6.25 6.81 19.67
CA VAL A 439 -7.53 7.48 19.90
C VAL A 439 -8.67 6.69 19.27
N VAL A 440 -9.75 6.51 20.01
CA VAL A 440 -11.05 6.05 19.50
C VAL A 440 -12.09 7.14 19.75
N ILE A 441 -12.95 7.44 18.78
CA ILE A 441 -14.06 8.38 18.95
C ILE A 441 -15.34 7.63 18.65
N THR A 442 -16.25 7.60 19.62
CA THR A 442 -17.50 6.85 19.52
C THR A 442 -18.68 7.60 20.16
N SER A 443 -19.89 7.17 19.86
CA SER A 443 -21.12 7.62 20.51
C SER A 443 -21.23 7.18 21.97
N LEU A 444 -22.00 7.92 22.78
CA LEU A 444 -22.17 7.63 24.21
C LEU A 444 -22.89 6.30 24.51
N ASP A 445 -23.71 5.78 23.60
CA ASP A 445 -24.39 4.49 23.74
C ASP A 445 -23.49 3.29 23.44
N ARG A 446 -22.45 3.49 22.60
CA ARG A 446 -21.46 2.46 22.26
C ARG A 446 -20.21 2.47 23.13
N LEU A 447 -19.94 3.60 23.80
CA LEU A 447 -18.73 3.84 24.61
C LEU A 447 -18.34 2.64 25.49
N ASP A 448 -19.23 2.21 26.39
CA ASP A 448 -18.94 1.13 27.33
C ASP A 448 -18.67 -0.20 26.61
N THR A 449 -19.41 -0.49 25.55
CA THR A 449 -19.26 -1.74 24.80
C THR A 449 -17.93 -1.78 24.05
N VAL A 450 -17.61 -0.71 23.31
CA VAL A 450 -16.37 -0.61 22.53
C VAL A 450 -15.15 -0.68 23.44
N CYS A 451 -15.10 0.09 24.53
CA CYS A 451 -13.93 0.12 25.41
C CYS A 451 -13.71 -1.22 26.14
N ASN A 452 -14.76 -1.82 26.69
CA ASN A 452 -14.63 -3.10 27.40
C ASN A 452 -14.26 -4.24 26.44
N LYS A 453 -14.82 -4.27 25.23
CA LYS A 453 -14.45 -5.28 24.22
C LYS A 453 -13.04 -5.10 23.69
N ALA A 454 -12.55 -3.86 23.58
CA ALA A 454 -11.16 -3.61 23.23
C ALA A 454 -10.20 -4.16 24.31
N ILE A 455 -10.50 -3.93 25.59
CA ILE A 455 -9.73 -4.48 26.72
C ILE A 455 -9.75 -6.01 26.70
N GLU A 456 -10.92 -6.63 26.58
CA GLU A 456 -11.07 -8.09 26.55
C GLU A 456 -10.22 -8.74 25.44
N ARG A 457 -10.26 -8.16 24.23
CA ARG A 457 -9.47 -8.64 23.08
C ARG A 457 -7.97 -8.41 23.27
N PHE A 458 -7.59 -7.28 23.84
CA PHE A 458 -6.21 -6.97 24.12
C PHE A 458 -5.62 -7.94 25.16
N ASP A 459 -6.31 -8.16 26.28
CA ASP A 459 -5.87 -9.05 27.35
C ASP A 459 -5.75 -10.51 26.90
N ALA A 460 -6.63 -10.96 26.00
CA ALA A 460 -6.53 -12.29 25.40
C ALA A 460 -5.33 -12.44 24.45
N THR A 461 -4.92 -11.34 23.79
CA THR A 461 -3.85 -11.34 22.79
C THR A 461 -2.47 -11.11 23.40
N ALA A 462 -2.36 -10.19 24.36
CA ALA A 462 -1.09 -9.69 24.90
C ALA A 462 -0.12 -10.81 25.34
N PRO A 463 -0.55 -11.89 26.04
CA PRO A 463 0.36 -12.96 26.44
C PRO A 463 1.05 -13.69 25.27
N LEU A 464 0.44 -13.72 24.08
CA LEU A 464 0.98 -14.38 22.89
C LEU A 464 2.11 -13.58 22.20
N LEU A 465 2.24 -12.31 22.57
CA LEU A 465 3.31 -11.43 22.09
C LEU A 465 4.63 -11.63 22.87
N TYR A 466 4.62 -12.49 23.89
CA TYR A 466 5.77 -12.86 24.69
C TYR A 466 6.32 -14.24 24.30
N ASP A 467 7.54 -14.52 24.73
CA ASP A 467 8.05 -15.88 24.74
C ASP A 467 7.35 -16.73 25.83
N ARG A 468 7.52 -18.05 25.72
CA ARG A 468 6.97 -19.02 26.67
C ARG A 468 7.33 -18.74 28.12
N GLU A 469 8.55 -18.31 28.40
CA GLU A 469 9.06 -18.18 29.76
C GLU A 469 8.39 -16.98 30.46
N ALA A 470 8.37 -15.82 29.80
CA ALA A 470 7.71 -14.61 30.29
C ALA A 470 6.20 -14.83 30.43
N ARG A 471 5.56 -15.48 29.46
CA ARG A 471 4.13 -15.84 29.51
C ARG A 471 3.80 -16.74 30.70
N THR A 472 4.63 -17.75 30.99
CA THR A 472 4.41 -18.66 32.12
C THR A 472 4.60 -17.94 33.46
N ARG A 473 5.57 -17.03 33.55
CA ARG A 473 5.83 -16.25 34.77
C ARG A 473 4.82 -15.12 34.99
N GLY A 474 4.20 -14.61 33.93
CA GLY A 474 3.26 -13.48 33.98
C GLY A 474 3.92 -12.11 34.15
N PHE A 475 5.24 -12.02 33.98
CA PHE A 475 6.01 -10.77 34.08
C PHE A 475 7.31 -10.86 33.28
N ILE A 476 7.85 -9.70 32.92
CA ILE A 476 9.21 -9.55 32.38
C ILE A 476 10.12 -8.87 33.40
N SER A 477 11.42 -9.16 33.31
CA SER A 477 12.43 -8.51 34.13
C SER A 477 13.09 -7.41 33.32
N GLY A 478 13.13 -6.20 33.86
CA GLY A 478 13.78 -5.04 33.22
C GLY A 478 14.50 -4.17 34.25
N GLN A 479 14.96 -3.00 33.82
CA GLN A 479 15.54 -1.99 34.71
C GLN A 479 14.58 -0.81 34.88
N ASP A 480 14.46 -0.30 36.09
CA ASP A 480 13.76 0.95 36.34
C ASP A 480 14.59 2.16 35.83
N ARG A 481 14.03 3.38 35.93
CA ARG A 481 14.71 4.62 35.51
C ARG A 481 16.02 4.90 36.29
N GLN A 482 16.29 4.16 37.37
CA GLN A 482 17.48 4.26 38.21
C GLN A 482 18.45 3.09 37.97
N GLY A 483 18.20 2.23 36.97
CA GLY A 483 19.03 1.08 36.63
C GLY A 483 18.85 -0.13 37.55
N ARG A 484 17.84 -0.13 38.43
CA ARG A 484 17.60 -1.25 39.34
C ARG A 484 16.77 -2.32 38.65
N ALA A 485 17.16 -3.58 38.82
CA ALA A 485 16.37 -4.71 38.34
C ALA A 485 14.98 -4.71 39.01
N THR A 486 13.93 -4.65 38.20
CA THR A 486 12.54 -4.70 38.63
C THR A 486 11.74 -5.60 37.71
N THR A 487 10.62 -6.11 38.21
CA THR A 487 9.67 -6.89 37.42
C THR A 487 8.55 -5.99 36.92
N PHE A 488 8.18 -6.16 35.66
CA PHE A 488 7.03 -5.49 35.05
C PHE A 488 5.99 -6.55 34.68
N PRO A 489 4.70 -6.33 35.00
CA PRO A 489 3.61 -7.17 34.50
C PRO A 489 3.60 -7.24 32.97
N LEU A 490 2.86 -8.19 32.40
CA LEU A 490 2.58 -8.20 30.96
C LEU A 490 1.88 -6.90 30.54
N LEU A 491 1.95 -6.58 29.25
CA LEU A 491 1.30 -5.43 28.65
C LEU A 491 -0.19 -5.40 29.01
N SER A 492 -0.67 -4.22 29.39
CA SER A 492 -2.09 -3.90 29.53
C SER A 492 -2.43 -2.64 28.74
N ILE A 493 -3.72 -2.39 28.52
CA ILE A 493 -4.20 -1.19 27.84
C ILE A 493 -5.04 -0.33 28.78
N SER A 494 -4.68 0.94 28.89
CA SER A 494 -5.39 1.96 29.64
C SER A 494 -6.21 2.83 28.68
N ILE A 495 -7.53 2.88 28.86
CA ILE A 495 -8.47 3.65 28.04
C ILE A 495 -9.11 4.77 28.87
N ILE A 496 -8.93 6.01 28.46
CA ILE A 496 -9.45 7.21 29.11
C ILE A 496 -10.46 7.88 28.18
N ALA A 497 -11.73 7.87 28.54
CA ALA A 497 -12.79 8.54 27.77
C ALA A 497 -13.13 9.91 28.31
N VAL A 498 -13.09 10.91 27.43
CA VAL A 498 -13.62 12.25 27.67
C VAL A 498 -15.01 12.34 27.06
N SER A 499 -16.01 12.42 27.92
CA SER A 499 -17.43 12.39 27.57
C SER A 499 -18.00 13.80 27.35
N SER A 500 -18.82 13.93 26.32
CA SER A 500 -19.58 15.15 26.06
C SER A 500 -20.91 15.23 26.85
N ARG A 501 -21.23 14.19 27.65
CA ARG A 501 -22.51 14.05 28.38
C ARG A 501 -22.74 15.15 29.43
N LEU A 502 -21.75 15.44 30.26
CA LEU A 502 -21.87 16.40 31.36
C LEU A 502 -21.36 17.78 30.95
N ARG A 503 -20.25 17.80 30.21
CA ARG A 503 -19.60 19.02 29.73
C ARG A 503 -19.17 18.79 28.28
N PRO A 504 -19.88 19.31 27.27
CA PRO A 504 -19.38 19.31 25.90
C PRO A 504 -18.06 20.08 25.80
N PRO A 505 -16.99 19.49 25.23
CA PRO A 505 -15.77 20.24 24.94
C PRO A 505 -15.99 21.23 23.79
N SER A 506 -15.36 22.40 23.88
CA SER A 506 -15.50 23.50 22.93
C SER A 506 -14.40 23.52 21.84
N HIS A 507 -13.29 22.83 22.08
CA HIS A 507 -12.16 22.72 21.15
C HIS A 507 -11.36 21.43 21.42
N PRO A 508 -10.70 20.81 20.43
CA PRO A 508 -9.90 19.59 20.63
C PRO A 508 -8.87 19.66 21.78
N GLY A 509 -8.25 20.83 22.00
CA GLY A 509 -7.32 21.05 23.12
C GLY A 509 -7.94 20.86 24.51
N GLU A 510 -9.24 21.14 24.67
CA GLU A 510 -9.96 20.91 25.93
C GLU A 510 -10.12 19.41 26.21
N VAL A 511 -10.33 18.62 25.17
CA VAL A 511 -10.42 17.15 25.25
C VAL A 511 -9.10 16.57 25.77
N ALA A 512 -7.97 17.01 25.21
CA ALA A 512 -6.65 16.58 25.67
C ALA A 512 -6.35 17.02 27.11
N GLN A 513 -6.81 18.20 27.52
CA GLN A 513 -6.61 18.68 28.89
C GLN A 513 -7.41 17.85 29.91
N ARG A 514 -8.65 17.48 29.58
CA ARG A 514 -9.54 16.72 30.46
C ARG A 514 -9.10 15.27 30.67
N SER A 515 -8.35 14.69 29.73
CA SER A 515 -7.84 13.33 29.88
C SER A 515 -6.67 13.21 30.88
N VAL A 516 -6.03 14.32 31.27
CA VAL A 516 -4.82 14.32 32.11
C VAL A 516 -5.05 13.71 33.51
N GLU A 517 -6.14 14.10 34.19
CA GLU A 517 -6.43 13.62 35.55
C GLU A 517 -6.86 12.15 35.57
N PRO A 518 -7.81 11.70 34.73
CA PRO A 518 -8.11 10.28 34.59
C PRO A 518 -6.89 9.44 34.18
N LYS A 519 -6.01 9.93 33.30
CA LYS A 519 -4.76 9.22 32.92
C LYS A 519 -3.83 9.00 34.11
N LYS A 520 -3.78 9.93 35.08
CA LYS A 520 -3.04 9.72 36.35
C LYS A 520 -3.66 8.64 37.23
N ARG A 521 -4.99 8.57 37.29
CA ARG A 521 -5.72 7.53 38.04
C ARG A 521 -5.54 6.15 37.40
N ALA A 522 -5.63 6.06 36.07
CA ALA A 522 -5.44 4.83 35.32
C ALA A 522 -4.07 4.18 35.64
N LYS A 523 -3.00 4.97 35.67
CA LYS A 523 -1.63 4.51 35.98
C LYS A 523 -1.43 3.92 37.39
N GLN A 524 -2.41 4.05 38.28
CA GLN A 524 -2.37 3.46 39.63
C GLN A 524 -3.11 2.13 39.71
N ILE A 525 -3.90 1.79 38.69
CA ILE A 525 -4.70 0.57 38.63
C ILE A 525 -3.88 -0.48 37.89
N PRO A 526 -3.64 -1.67 38.48
CA PRO A 526 -2.91 -2.73 37.81
C PRO A 526 -3.78 -3.39 36.74
N GLY A 527 -3.20 -3.64 35.57
CA GLY A 527 -3.86 -4.29 34.44
C GLY A 527 -4.66 -3.31 33.57
N SER A 528 -5.39 -3.87 32.60
CA SER A 528 -6.14 -3.07 31.64
C SER A 528 -7.31 -2.38 32.32
N VAL A 529 -7.53 -1.10 31.99
CA VAL A 529 -8.52 -0.27 32.70
C VAL A 529 -9.21 0.70 31.76
N PHE A 530 -10.50 0.94 32.00
CA PHE A 530 -11.30 1.94 31.32
C PHE A 530 -11.86 2.95 32.33
N ILE A 531 -11.62 4.24 32.11
CA ILE A 531 -12.07 5.34 32.97
C ILE A 531 -12.74 6.42 32.13
N VAL A 532 -13.91 6.87 32.55
CA VAL A 532 -14.60 8.04 31.97
C VAL A 532 -14.32 9.27 32.84
N ASP A 533 -14.13 10.43 32.22
CA ASP A 533 -14.02 11.69 32.95
C ASP A 533 -15.37 12.08 33.59
N GLU A 534 -15.32 12.40 34.89
CA GLU A 534 -16.49 12.75 35.71
C GLU A 534 -16.67 14.28 35.82
#